data_AF-F3GKT7-F1
#
_entry.id   AF-F3GKT7-F1
#
_cell.length_a   1.000
_cell.length_b   1.000
_cell.length_c   1.000
_cell.angle_alpha   90.00
_cell.angle_beta   90.00
_cell.angle_gamma   90.00
#
_symmetry.space_group_name_H-M   'P 1'
#
loop_
_entity.id
_entity.type
_entity.pdbx_description
1 polymer ?
#
loop_
_entity_poly.entity_id
_entity_poly.type
_entity_poly.pdbx_seq_one_letter_code
_entity_poly.pdbx_strand_id
1 'polypeptide(L)'
;MDAQGVTHFDAQPPTGQPVQEINMQTPPPAAAPGMPADDGAAQQREIDQKVKSQVKAQEAKRAENCETLRTNLAQLQNNPRVREQVGGESRRLTDENRKTRIEETNRAISEY
;
A
#
# COMPACT_ATOMS: atom_id res chain seq x y z
N MET A 1 -30.89 -58.48 -22.78
CA MET A 1 -30.31 -57.31 -22.10
C MET A 1 -31.49 -56.58 -21.51
N ASP A 2 -31.74 -56.79 -20.21
CA ASP A 2 -32.68 -55.96 -19.47
C ASP A 2 -31.83 -54.98 -18.65
N ALA A 3 -32.00 -53.70 -18.98
CA ALA A 3 -30.96 -52.68 -18.94
C ALA A 3 -30.86 -51.92 -17.61
N GLN A 4 -31.16 -52.54 -16.47
CA GLN A 4 -31.14 -51.88 -15.16
C GLN A 4 -30.66 -52.86 -14.09
N GLY A 5 -29.33 -52.95 -13.94
CA GLY A 5 -28.67 -53.73 -12.89
C GLY A 5 -28.92 -53.13 -11.51
N VAL A 6 -30.02 -53.52 -10.88
CA VAL A 6 -30.30 -53.22 -9.48
C VAL A 6 -29.41 -54.11 -8.61
N THR A 7 -28.44 -53.52 -7.92
CA THR A 7 -27.68 -54.16 -6.86
C THR A 7 -28.50 -54.17 -5.57
N HIS A 8 -29.02 -55.34 -5.19
CA HIS A 8 -29.55 -55.54 -3.84
C HIS A 8 -28.37 -55.65 -2.87
N PHE A 9 -28.23 -54.64 -2.00
CA PHE A 9 -27.38 -54.74 -0.80
C PHE A 9 -28.27 -55.06 0.39
N ASP A 10 -28.76 -56.30 0.47
CA ASP A 10 -29.28 -56.81 1.75
C ASP A 10 -28.08 -57.05 2.66
N ALA A 11 -27.63 -55.99 3.33
CA ALA A 11 -26.62 -56.06 4.37
C ALA A 11 -27.26 -56.58 5.67
N GLN A 12 -27.76 -57.81 5.64
CA GLN A 12 -28.12 -58.52 6.86
C GLN A 12 -26.83 -59.20 7.38
N PRO A 13 -26.19 -58.69 8.44
CA PRO A 13 -25.02 -59.34 8.99
C PRO A 13 -25.37 -60.76 9.46
N PRO A 14 -24.48 -61.76 9.25
CA PRO A 14 -24.74 -63.12 9.67
C PRO A 14 -24.96 -63.17 11.19
N THR A 15 -26.08 -63.74 11.62
CA THR A 15 -26.39 -63.91 13.04
C THR A 15 -25.54 -65.04 13.64
N GLY A 16 -24.90 -64.78 14.78
CA GLY A 16 -24.25 -65.82 15.59
C GLY A 16 -22.71 -65.91 15.51
N GLN A 17 -22.02 -64.96 14.87
CA GLN A 17 -20.55 -64.89 14.95
C GLN A 17 -20.10 -64.08 16.18
N PRO A 18 -19.14 -64.55 16.98
CA PRO A 18 -18.58 -63.77 18.08
C PRO A 18 -17.82 -62.55 17.52
N VAL A 19 -18.20 -61.35 17.96
CA VAL A 19 -17.54 -60.10 17.58
C VAL A 19 -16.36 -59.86 18.54
N GLN A 20 -15.17 -59.60 17.99
CA GLN A 20 -14.00 -59.23 18.78
C GLN A 20 -13.99 -57.70 18.96
N GLU A 21 -14.28 -57.21 20.16
CA GLU A 21 -14.15 -55.79 20.48
C GLU A 21 -12.66 -55.42 20.55
N ILE A 22 -12.21 -54.61 19.59
CA ILE A 22 -10.85 -54.07 19.59
C ILE A 22 -10.88 -52.80 20.43
N ASN A 23 -10.23 -52.83 21.59
CA ASN A 23 -10.10 -51.67 22.45
C ASN A 23 -9.13 -50.65 21.83
N MET A 24 -9.67 -49.61 21.21
CA MET A 24 -8.89 -48.52 20.62
C MET A 24 -8.37 -47.62 21.74
N GLN A 25 -7.11 -47.78 22.13
CA GLN A 25 -6.46 -46.82 23.03
C GLN A 25 -6.33 -45.48 22.31
N THR A 26 -6.87 -44.42 22.91
CA THR A 26 -6.71 -43.05 22.45
C THR A 26 -5.25 -42.61 22.63
N PRO A 27 -4.57 -42.14 21.57
CA PRO A 27 -3.23 -41.59 21.72
C PRO A 27 -3.26 -40.33 22.61
N PRO A 28 -2.20 -40.06 23.39
CA PRO A 28 -2.13 -38.88 24.22
C PRO A 28 -2.25 -37.61 23.36
N PRO A 29 -2.86 -36.53 23.89
CA PRO A 29 -3.02 -35.29 23.15
C PRO A 29 -1.65 -34.74 22.71
N ALA A 30 -1.54 -34.34 21.45
CA ALA A 30 -0.35 -33.69 20.92
C ALA A 30 -0.04 -32.43 21.72
N ALA A 31 1.24 -32.19 22.01
CA ALA A 31 1.68 -30.97 22.67
C ALA A 31 1.25 -29.74 21.85
N ALA A 32 0.75 -28.72 22.54
CA ALA A 32 0.34 -27.48 21.90
C ALA A 32 1.52 -26.86 21.12
N PRO A 33 1.30 -26.36 19.89
CA PRO A 33 2.33 -25.65 19.16
C PRO A 33 2.81 -24.44 19.98
N GLY A 34 4.12 -24.29 20.13
CA GLY A 34 4.71 -23.14 20.82
C GLY A 34 4.30 -21.82 20.17
N MET A 35 4.06 -20.80 20.99
CA MET A 35 3.76 -19.45 20.50
C MET A 35 4.87 -18.97 19.55
N PRO A 36 4.53 -18.39 18.39
CA PRO A 36 5.52 -17.81 17.50
C PRO A 36 6.24 -16.65 18.21
N ALA A 37 7.54 -16.51 17.98
CA ALA A 37 8.34 -15.42 18.54
C ALA A 37 7.85 -14.05 18.04
N ASP A 38 7.97 -13.03 18.92
CA ASP A 38 7.49 -11.64 18.76
C ASP A 38 8.29 -10.81 17.71
N ASP A 39 9.15 -11.47 16.91
CA ASP A 39 10.07 -10.84 15.96
C ASP A 39 9.32 -10.04 14.87
N GLY A 40 8.14 -10.50 14.45
CA GLY A 40 7.32 -9.81 13.46
C GLY A 40 6.81 -8.44 13.93
N ALA A 41 6.51 -8.30 15.23
CA ALA A 41 6.02 -7.03 15.78
C ALA A 41 7.15 -6.01 15.94
N ALA A 42 8.37 -6.46 16.22
CA ALA A 42 9.55 -5.59 16.26
C ALA A 42 9.90 -5.08 14.86
N GLN A 43 9.94 -5.96 13.87
CA GLN A 43 10.24 -5.60 12.48
C GLN A 43 9.19 -4.63 11.90
N GLN A 44 7.90 -4.84 12.19
CA GLN A 44 6.84 -3.92 11.74
C GLN A 44 7.01 -2.52 12.35
N ARG A 45 7.36 -2.43 13.63
CA ARG A 45 7.59 -1.14 14.30
C ARG A 45 8.71 -0.33 13.66
N GLU A 46 9.79 -0.99 13.23
CA GLU A 46 10.90 -0.33 12.51
C GLU A 46 10.47 0.19 11.13
N ILE A 47 9.68 -0.60 10.40
CA ILE A 47 9.11 -0.19 9.11
C ILE A 47 8.20 1.03 9.29
N ASP A 48 7.31 1.00 10.29
CA ASP A 48 6.38 2.10 10.57
C ASP A 48 7.12 3.40 10.92
N GLN A 49 8.18 3.31 11.74
CA GLN A 49 9.03 4.46 12.06
C GLN A 49 9.70 5.04 10.81
N LYS A 50 10.23 4.17 9.94
CA LYS A 50 10.88 4.58 8.68
C LYS A 50 9.88 5.21 7.70
N VAL A 51 8.66 4.69 7.60
CA VAL A 51 7.60 5.28 6.77
C VAL A 51 7.20 6.64 7.33
N LYS A 52 6.99 6.74 8.65
CA LYS A 52 6.63 8.00 9.31
C LYS A 52 7.69 9.07 9.10
N SER A 53 8.98 8.73 9.19
CA SER A 53 10.06 9.68 8.93
C SER A 53 10.09 10.13 7.47
N GLN A 54 9.85 9.22 6.52
CA GLN A 54 9.80 9.53 5.09
C GLN A 54 8.61 10.45 4.76
N VAL A 55 7.43 10.17 5.29
CA VAL A 55 6.23 11.01 5.10
C VAL A 55 6.49 12.41 5.66
N LYS A 56 7.03 12.53 6.88
CA LYS A 56 7.38 13.83 7.46
C LYS A 56 8.36 14.62 6.59
N ALA A 57 9.39 13.97 6.05
CA ALA A 57 10.35 14.62 5.16
C ALA A 57 9.71 15.05 3.83
N GLN A 58 8.82 14.22 3.27
CA GLN A 58 8.09 14.54 2.05
C GLN A 58 7.14 15.71 2.24
N GLU A 59 6.40 15.76 3.36
CA GLU A 59 5.52 16.87 3.71
C GLU A 59 6.30 18.17 3.90
N ALA A 60 7.45 18.12 4.58
CA ALA A 60 8.32 19.28 4.74
C ALA A 60 8.79 19.81 3.38
N LYS A 61 9.24 18.93 2.49
CA LYS A 61 9.64 19.30 1.12
C LYS A 61 8.47 19.84 0.30
N ARG A 62 7.27 19.28 0.45
CA ARG A 62 6.06 19.79 -0.22
C ARG A 62 5.73 21.22 0.25
N ALA A 63 5.82 21.47 1.55
CA ALA A 63 5.59 22.80 2.11
C ALA A 63 6.59 23.83 1.58
N GLU A 64 7.89 23.51 1.58
CA GLU A 64 8.95 24.38 1.05
C GLU A 64 8.75 24.70 -0.44
N ASN A 65 8.40 23.69 -1.24
CA ASN A 65 8.09 23.89 -2.66
C ASN A 65 6.89 24.82 -2.85
N CYS A 66 5.83 24.63 -2.05
CA CYS A 66 4.64 25.45 -2.13
C CYS A 66 4.93 26.92 -1.74
N GLU A 67 5.74 27.14 -0.71
CA GLU A 67 6.21 28.46 -0.30
C GLU A 67 7.03 29.14 -1.41
N THR A 68 7.95 28.38 -2.02
CA THR A 68 8.76 28.87 -3.16
C THR A 68 7.88 29.30 -4.32
N LEU A 69 6.89 28.49 -4.69
CA LEU A 69 5.97 28.83 -5.78
C LEU A 69 5.12 30.05 -5.47
N ARG A 70 4.60 30.19 -4.25
CA ARG A 70 3.85 31.37 -3.83
C ARG A 70 4.71 32.63 -3.86
N THR A 71 5.98 32.52 -3.45
CA THR A 71 6.95 33.62 -3.52
C THR A 71 7.22 34.00 -4.97
N ASN A 72 7.45 33.02 -5.85
CA ASN A 72 7.65 33.26 -7.28
C ASN A 72 6.42 33.90 -7.94
N LEU A 73 5.22 33.43 -7.60
CA LEU A 73 3.96 34.00 -8.06
C LEU A 73 3.85 35.47 -7.66
N ALA A 74 4.15 35.79 -6.39
CA ALA A 74 4.13 37.16 -5.90
C ALA A 74 5.14 38.05 -6.65
N GLN A 75 6.33 37.53 -6.98
CA GLN A 75 7.30 38.27 -7.79
C GLN A 75 6.77 38.52 -9.21
N LEU A 76 6.20 37.51 -9.86
CA LEU A 76 5.65 37.64 -11.21
C LEU A 76 4.48 38.63 -11.28
N GLN A 77 3.59 38.61 -10.28
CA GLN A 77 2.43 39.50 -10.21
C GLN A 77 2.81 40.94 -9.90
N ASN A 78 3.71 41.15 -8.93
CA ASN A 78 4.00 42.49 -8.39
C ASN A 78 5.18 43.18 -9.07
N ASN A 79 6.02 42.46 -9.82
CA ASN A 79 7.20 43.02 -10.48
C ASN A 79 7.12 42.89 -12.01
N PRO A 80 6.85 43.96 -12.77
CA PRO A 80 6.85 43.91 -14.23
C PRO A 80 8.25 43.78 -14.85
N ARG A 81 9.33 43.86 -14.05
CA ARG A 81 10.74 43.83 -14.48
C ARG A 81 11.44 42.51 -14.13
N VAL A 82 10.71 41.40 -13.95
CA VAL A 82 11.34 40.09 -13.74
C VAL A 82 12.26 39.75 -14.92
N ARG A 83 13.44 39.21 -14.61
CA ARG A 83 14.42 38.75 -15.59
C ARG A 83 14.60 37.25 -15.46
N GLU A 84 14.76 36.58 -16.59
CA GLU A 84 15.11 35.17 -16.69
C GLU A 84 16.48 35.01 -17.36
N GLN A 85 17.17 33.92 -17.02
CA GLN A 85 18.45 33.58 -17.63
C GLN A 85 18.22 32.61 -18.78
N VAL A 86 18.55 33.02 -20.00
CA VAL A 86 18.37 32.21 -21.22
C VAL A 86 19.68 32.21 -21.99
N GLY A 87 20.27 31.03 -22.15
CA GLY A 87 21.55 30.88 -22.84
C GLY A 87 22.72 31.63 -22.17
N GLY A 88 22.68 31.82 -20.85
CA GLY A 88 23.70 32.57 -20.11
C GLY A 88 23.48 34.08 -20.04
N GLU A 89 22.54 34.63 -20.81
CA GLU A 89 22.17 36.04 -20.75
C GLU A 89 20.94 36.28 -19.87
N SER A 90 20.93 37.39 -19.14
CA SER A 90 19.78 37.80 -18.34
C SER A 90 18.85 38.71 -19.16
N ARG A 91 17.70 38.20 -19.57
CA ARG A 91 16.69 38.95 -20.34
C ARG A 91 15.45 39.23 -19.51
N ARG A 92 14.82 40.38 -19.72
CA ARG A 92 13.53 40.69 -19.09
C ARG A 92 12.44 39.80 -19.70
N LEU A 93 11.54 39.29 -18.87
CA LEU A 93 10.35 38.57 -19.34
C LEU A 93 9.43 39.52 -20.11
N THR A 94 8.89 39.04 -21.23
CA THR A 94 7.78 39.70 -21.93
C THR A 94 6.51 39.58 -21.12
N ASP A 95 5.52 40.45 -21.39
CA ASP A 95 4.23 40.37 -20.69
C ASP A 95 3.48 39.07 -20.97
N GLU A 96 3.57 38.57 -22.21
CA GLU A 96 3.01 37.26 -22.61
C GLU A 96 3.61 36.13 -21.76
N ASN A 97 4.96 36.02 -21.75
CA ASN A 97 5.66 34.97 -21.01
C ASN A 97 5.39 35.06 -19.51
N ARG A 98 5.29 36.29 -18.97
CA ARG A 98 4.96 36.52 -17.57
C ARG A 98 3.56 36.02 -17.24
N LYS A 99 2.56 36.27 -18.08
CA LYS A 99 1.19 35.74 -17.89
C LYS A 99 1.17 34.21 -17.93
N THR A 100 1.83 33.60 -18.90
CA THR A 100 1.96 32.14 -18.98
C THR A 100 2.60 31.57 -17.70
N ARG A 101 3.69 32.17 -17.21
CA ARG A 101 4.33 31.73 -15.97
C ARG A 101 3.45 31.88 -14.73
N ILE A 102 2.62 32.93 -14.68
CA ILE A 102 1.63 33.12 -13.60
C ILE A 102 0.60 31.98 -13.64
N GLU A 103 0.06 31.66 -14.81
CA GLU A 103 -0.92 30.58 -14.97
C GLU A 103 -0.34 29.21 -14.61
N GLU A 104 0.86 28.91 -15.11
CA GLU A 104 1.58 27.67 -14.77
C GLU A 104 1.88 27.57 -13.28
N THR A 105 2.32 28.67 -12.65
CA THR A 105 2.63 28.69 -11.21
C THR A 105 1.35 28.51 -10.39
N ASN A 106 0.24 29.15 -10.76
CA ASN A 106 -1.05 28.95 -10.11
C ASN A 106 -1.53 27.51 -10.22
N ARG A 107 -1.38 26.90 -11.42
CA ARG A 107 -1.71 25.50 -11.64
C ARG A 107 -0.86 24.59 -10.76
N ALA A 108 0.46 24.80 -10.75
CA ALA A 108 1.36 24.02 -9.90
C ALA A 108 0.96 24.12 -8.43
N ILE A 109 0.64 25.31 -7.91
CA ILE A 109 0.14 25.51 -6.54
C ILE A 109 -1.15 24.73 -6.27
N SER A 110 -2.08 24.66 -7.24
CA SER A 110 -3.36 23.94 -7.10
C SER A 110 -3.21 22.42 -7.11
N GLU A 111 -2.15 21.90 -7.72
CA GLU A 111 -1.86 20.47 -7.83
C GLU A 111 -1.12 19.92 -6.60
N TYR A 112 -0.61 20.80 -5.73
CA TYR A 112 -0.05 20.38 -4.45
C TYR A 112 -1.14 19.98 -3.50
#